data_AF-A0A6A8LPM7-F1
#
_entry.id   AF-A0A6A8LPM7-F1
#
_cell.length_a   1.000
_cell.length_b   1.000
_cell.length_c   1.000
_cell.angle_alpha   90.00
_cell.angle_beta   90.00
_cell.angle_gamma   90.00
#
_symmetry.space_group_name_H-M   'P 1'
#
loop_
_entity.id
_entity.type
_entity.pdbx_description
1 polymer ?
#
loop_
_entity_poly.entity_id
_entity_poly.type
_entity_poly.pdbx_seq_one_letter_code
_entity_poly.pdbx_strand_id
1 'polypeptide(L)'
;ELKDKYRDIRKTLLAKNFSFGPSIDKLEENLSKLEEDFDKYAKLTESGDYVTSDKPLNQLKEDTASMERDLEVIPGIYKNLKNVFPDQLSELRQGVAQMQDEGFAFDKDILGQLKDLAEQCNLNNENLKELRVDNAKVLDEDIANKIDAIYETLEEEYKAKIFVQKKISTFGKFIEHAEKQEKNLLLDLDRLKQNYTLNHDEIESAQGLADRLKGIRSWYNQFIKDTGTKAILYSSIAQRIEIDMQALTDIEKKQKEINDSVASLWKEEREAQNAVKNFDLEIHKMKREIEKLNLPGLSDDYLDYFFKVSDEIEKLDKDLNR
;
A
#
# COMPACT_ATOMS: atom_id res chain seq x y z
N GLU A 1 18.25 -25.55 -50.17
CA GLU A 1 17.99 -25.12 -48.78
C GLU A 1 18.51 -23.71 -48.48
N LEU A 2 19.81 -23.46 -48.27
CA LEU A 2 20.32 -22.11 -47.95
C LEU A 2 20.03 -21.06 -49.05
N LYS A 3 20.19 -21.41 -50.33
CA LYS A 3 19.80 -20.54 -51.46
C LYS A 3 18.29 -20.27 -51.54
N ASP A 4 17.47 -21.23 -51.12
CA ASP A 4 16.01 -21.06 -51.12
C ASP A 4 15.59 -20.08 -50.01
N LYS A 5 16.18 -20.24 -48.81
CA LYS A 5 16.03 -19.29 -47.69
C LYS A 5 16.44 -17.88 -48.09
N TYR A 6 17.59 -17.71 -48.73
CA TYR A 6 18.03 -16.41 -49.25
C TYR A 6 17.01 -15.77 -50.21
N ARG A 7 16.45 -16.56 -51.14
CA ARG A 7 15.44 -16.08 -52.08
C ARG A 7 14.16 -15.64 -51.36
N ASP A 8 13.76 -16.35 -50.32
CA ASP A 8 12.59 -16.02 -49.51
C ASP A 8 12.81 -14.76 -48.65
N ILE A 9 14.00 -14.59 -48.05
CA ILE A 9 14.43 -13.35 -47.37
C ILE A 9 14.32 -12.16 -48.33
N ARG A 10 14.94 -12.27 -49.53
CA ARG A 10 14.91 -11.21 -50.55
C ARG A 10 13.49 -10.87 -50.99
N LYS A 11 12.64 -11.88 -51.20
CA LYS A 11 11.23 -11.68 -51.57
C LYS A 11 10.46 -10.97 -50.46
N THR A 12 10.71 -11.32 -49.20
CA THR A 12 10.04 -10.74 -48.03
C THR A 12 10.45 -9.28 -47.83
N LEU A 13 11.75 -8.98 -48.00
CA LEU A 13 12.31 -7.64 -47.90
C LEU A 13 11.69 -6.70 -48.95
N LEU A 14 11.57 -7.16 -50.20
CA LEU A 14 10.92 -6.42 -51.28
C LEU A 14 9.41 -6.24 -51.07
N ALA A 15 8.72 -7.28 -50.61
CA ALA A 15 7.27 -7.24 -50.42
C ALA A 15 6.83 -6.39 -49.22
N LYS A 16 7.65 -6.34 -48.16
CA LYS A 16 7.34 -5.64 -46.90
C LYS A 16 8.28 -4.48 -46.59
N ASN A 17 8.89 -3.85 -47.60
CA ASN A 17 9.86 -2.77 -47.43
C ASN A 17 9.41 -1.70 -46.40
N PHE A 18 8.16 -1.25 -46.50
CA PHE A 18 7.62 -0.24 -45.57
C PHE A 18 7.56 -0.67 -44.10
N SER A 19 7.51 -1.97 -43.81
CA SER A 19 7.45 -2.51 -42.45
C SER A 19 8.81 -2.52 -41.74
N PHE A 20 9.91 -2.38 -42.49
CA PHE A 20 11.26 -2.36 -41.93
C PHE A 20 11.77 -0.93 -41.66
N GLY A 21 11.08 0.08 -42.19
CA GLY A 21 11.32 1.48 -41.83
C GLY A 21 12.78 1.91 -42.00
N PRO A 22 13.41 2.51 -40.97
CA PRO A 22 14.77 3.01 -41.04
C PRO A 22 15.84 1.90 -41.12
N SER A 23 15.49 0.64 -40.87
CA SER A 23 16.43 -0.50 -40.96
C SER A 23 16.63 -1.02 -42.39
N ILE A 24 15.80 -0.57 -43.36
CA ILE A 24 15.79 -1.09 -44.73
C ILE A 24 17.17 -0.97 -45.41
N ASP A 25 17.84 0.17 -45.27
CA ASP A 25 19.11 0.46 -45.94
C ASP A 25 20.21 -0.52 -45.49
N LYS A 26 20.30 -0.78 -44.18
CA LYS A 26 21.26 -1.75 -43.64
C LYS A 26 20.87 -3.21 -43.91
N LEU A 27 19.56 -3.51 -43.95
CA LEU A 27 19.09 -4.84 -44.34
C LEU A 27 19.44 -5.14 -45.80
N GLU A 28 19.35 -4.17 -46.71
CA GLU A 28 19.77 -4.30 -48.11
C GLU A 28 21.30 -4.41 -48.24
N GLU A 29 22.08 -3.67 -47.45
CA GLU A 29 23.53 -3.81 -47.39
C GLU A 29 23.95 -5.21 -46.93
N ASN A 30 23.32 -5.72 -45.87
CA ASN A 30 23.58 -7.07 -45.36
C ASN A 30 23.12 -8.14 -46.36
N LEU A 31 22.00 -7.95 -47.06
CA LEU A 31 21.56 -8.84 -48.14
C LEU A 31 22.63 -8.94 -49.24
N SER A 32 23.21 -7.82 -49.61
CA SER A 32 24.23 -7.73 -50.68
C SER A 32 25.52 -8.44 -50.27
N LYS A 33 25.97 -8.27 -49.01
CA LYS A 33 27.12 -9.01 -48.45
C LYS A 33 26.87 -10.52 -48.46
N LEU A 34 25.66 -10.93 -48.08
CA LEU A 34 25.26 -12.33 -48.06
C LEU A 34 25.29 -12.94 -49.48
N GLU A 35 24.89 -12.19 -50.51
CA GLU A 35 25.01 -12.59 -51.93
C GLU A 35 26.48 -12.77 -52.34
N GLU A 36 27.37 -11.84 -51.97
CA GLU A 36 28.81 -11.97 -52.22
C GLU A 36 29.42 -13.20 -51.54
N ASP A 37 29.00 -13.51 -50.30
CA ASP A 37 29.53 -14.64 -49.56
C ASP A 37 28.99 -15.98 -50.09
N PHE A 38 27.75 -16.02 -50.59
CA PHE A 38 27.24 -17.16 -51.36
C PHE A 38 28.06 -17.40 -52.64
N ASP A 39 28.44 -16.34 -53.35
CA ASP A 39 29.25 -16.43 -54.57
C ASP A 39 30.70 -16.88 -54.27
N LYS A 40 31.31 -16.39 -53.18
CA LYS A 40 32.62 -16.86 -52.72
C LYS A 40 32.60 -18.34 -52.35
N TYR A 41 31.56 -18.78 -51.63
CA TYR A 41 31.38 -20.18 -51.27
C TYR A 41 31.17 -21.07 -52.50
N ALA A 42 30.39 -20.63 -53.49
CA ALA A 42 30.20 -21.36 -54.74
C ALA A 42 31.53 -21.59 -55.49
N LYS A 43 32.38 -20.56 -55.57
CA LYS A 43 33.72 -20.65 -56.19
C LYS A 43 34.67 -21.58 -55.43
N LEU A 44 34.67 -21.51 -54.09
CA LEU A 44 35.45 -22.42 -53.24
C LEU A 44 35.02 -23.89 -53.43
N THR A 45 33.72 -24.12 -53.55
CA THR A 45 33.16 -25.47 -53.80
C THR A 45 33.53 -25.99 -55.20
N GLU A 46 33.52 -25.14 -56.22
CA GLU A 46 34.00 -25.51 -57.58
C GLU A 46 35.50 -25.81 -57.61
N SER A 47 36.30 -25.14 -56.77
CA SER A 47 37.75 -25.38 -56.69
C SER A 47 38.16 -26.66 -55.94
N GLY A 48 37.20 -27.36 -55.31
CA GLY A 48 37.42 -28.67 -54.69
C GLY A 48 38.10 -28.64 -53.31
N ASP A 49 38.31 -27.47 -52.72
CA ASP A 49 38.94 -27.31 -51.41
C ASP A 49 37.89 -27.38 -50.28
N TYR A 50 37.48 -28.61 -49.95
CA TYR A 50 36.43 -28.90 -48.96
C TYR A 50 36.86 -28.67 -47.50
N VAL A 51 38.18 -28.60 -47.22
CA VAL A 51 38.71 -28.46 -45.85
C VAL A 51 38.68 -27.00 -45.38
N THR A 52 38.76 -26.04 -46.31
CA THR A 52 38.71 -24.60 -46.00
C THR A 52 37.29 -24.02 -46.01
N SER A 53 36.29 -24.77 -46.47
CA SER A 53 34.92 -24.30 -46.73
C SER A 53 33.93 -24.48 -45.57
N ASP A 54 34.27 -25.24 -44.52
CA ASP A 54 33.41 -25.41 -43.34
C ASP A 54 33.19 -24.10 -42.56
N LYS A 55 34.24 -23.27 -42.42
CA LYS A 55 34.15 -21.97 -41.74
C LYS A 55 33.23 -20.99 -42.49
N PRO A 56 33.44 -20.74 -43.81
CA PRO A 56 32.53 -19.92 -44.60
C PRO A 56 31.08 -20.44 -44.58
N LEU A 57 30.87 -21.76 -44.63
CA LEU A 57 29.53 -22.33 -44.60
C LEU A 57 28.80 -22.08 -43.29
N ASN A 58 29.50 -22.24 -42.15
CA ASN A 58 28.91 -21.99 -40.84
C ASN A 58 28.60 -20.50 -40.65
N GLN A 59 29.50 -19.62 -41.08
CA GLN A 59 29.26 -18.18 -41.04
C GLN A 59 28.06 -17.78 -41.91
N LEU A 60 27.97 -18.33 -43.12
CA LEU A 60 26.82 -18.10 -44.00
C LEU A 60 25.49 -18.59 -43.40
N LYS A 61 25.51 -19.72 -42.67
CA LYS A 61 24.35 -20.23 -41.94
C LYS A 61 23.96 -19.30 -40.78
N GLU A 62 24.92 -18.82 -40.02
CA GLU A 62 24.72 -17.89 -38.91
C GLU A 62 24.16 -16.55 -39.41
N ASP A 63 24.74 -15.99 -40.47
CA ASP A 63 24.31 -14.72 -41.07
C ASP A 63 22.91 -14.84 -41.68
N THR A 64 22.62 -15.95 -42.38
CA THR A 64 21.27 -16.22 -42.92
C THR A 64 20.25 -16.37 -41.79
N ALA A 65 20.60 -17.06 -40.70
CA ALA A 65 19.72 -17.23 -39.54
C ALA A 65 19.53 -15.94 -38.74
N SER A 66 20.55 -15.08 -38.64
CA SER A 66 20.42 -13.75 -38.04
C SER A 66 19.46 -12.91 -38.86
N MET A 67 19.61 -12.91 -40.18
CA MET A 67 18.76 -12.12 -41.07
C MET A 67 17.31 -12.60 -41.09
N GLU A 68 17.06 -13.91 -41.03
CA GLU A 68 15.70 -14.46 -40.83
C GLU A 68 15.07 -13.94 -39.52
N ARG A 69 15.83 -13.97 -38.41
CA ARG A 69 15.35 -13.46 -37.11
C ARG A 69 15.06 -11.97 -37.16
N ASP A 70 15.96 -11.19 -37.74
CA ASP A 70 15.81 -9.73 -37.86
C ASP A 70 14.56 -9.37 -38.68
N LEU A 71 14.30 -10.10 -39.78
CA LEU A 71 13.10 -9.90 -40.60
C LEU A 71 11.79 -10.26 -39.88
N GLU A 72 11.81 -11.17 -38.93
CA GLU A 72 10.64 -11.50 -38.11
C GLU A 72 10.41 -10.47 -36.99
N VAL A 73 11.48 -9.99 -36.35
CA VAL A 73 11.40 -9.16 -35.14
C VAL A 73 11.21 -7.66 -35.46
N ILE A 74 11.95 -7.13 -36.44
CA ILE A 74 11.96 -5.69 -36.77
C ILE A 74 10.55 -5.13 -37.07
N PRO A 75 9.68 -5.80 -37.85
CA PRO A 75 8.34 -5.27 -38.13
C PRO A 75 7.48 -5.01 -36.90
N GLY A 76 7.62 -5.85 -35.86
CA GLY A 76 6.89 -5.69 -34.60
C GLY A 76 7.34 -4.43 -33.85
N ILE A 77 8.66 -4.32 -33.64
CA ILE A 77 9.28 -3.18 -32.95
C ILE A 77 9.01 -1.86 -33.69
N TYR A 78 9.16 -1.85 -35.01
CA TYR A 78 8.93 -0.63 -35.79
C TYR A 78 7.46 -0.20 -35.78
N LYS A 79 6.51 -1.15 -35.80
CA LYS A 79 5.09 -0.85 -35.64
C LYS A 79 4.80 -0.20 -34.28
N ASN A 80 5.42 -0.71 -33.22
CA ASN A 80 5.28 -0.16 -31.86
C ASN A 80 5.80 1.28 -31.80
N LEU A 81 7.03 1.50 -32.27
CA LEU A 81 7.68 2.81 -32.25
C LEU A 81 7.00 3.87 -33.12
N LYS A 82 6.41 3.48 -34.26
CA LYS A 82 5.82 4.43 -35.20
C LYS A 82 4.39 4.81 -34.87
N ASN A 83 3.59 3.85 -34.40
CA ASN A 83 2.16 4.04 -34.20
C ASN A 83 1.80 3.93 -32.72
N VAL A 84 2.12 2.79 -32.08
CA VAL A 84 1.60 2.47 -30.74
C VAL A 84 2.12 3.42 -29.67
N PHE A 85 3.44 3.57 -29.54
CA PHE A 85 4.01 4.42 -28.49
C PHE A 85 3.69 5.91 -28.68
N PRO A 86 3.79 6.50 -29.89
CA PRO A 86 3.39 7.90 -30.08
C PRO A 86 1.93 8.17 -29.73
N ASP A 87 1.02 7.25 -30.11
CA ASP A 87 -0.40 7.36 -29.78
C ASP A 87 -0.62 7.26 -28.26
N GLN A 88 -0.02 6.27 -27.60
CA GLN A 88 -0.08 6.09 -26.15
C GLN A 88 0.52 7.29 -25.39
N LEU A 89 1.67 7.81 -25.82
CA LEU A 89 2.29 8.98 -25.19
C LEU A 89 1.42 10.23 -25.35
N SER A 90 0.77 10.41 -26.50
CA SER A 90 -0.17 11.51 -26.72
C SER A 90 -1.40 11.36 -25.83
N GLU A 91 -1.98 10.16 -25.75
CA GLU A 91 -3.11 9.85 -24.87
C GLU A 91 -2.76 10.11 -23.40
N LEU A 92 -1.62 9.59 -22.93
CA LEU A 92 -1.14 9.81 -21.57
C LEU A 92 -0.92 11.29 -21.26
N ARG A 93 -0.36 12.07 -22.19
CA ARG A 93 -0.21 13.52 -22.01
C ARG A 93 -1.55 14.22 -21.85
N GLN A 94 -2.55 13.84 -22.66
CA GLN A 94 -3.90 14.41 -22.55
C GLN A 94 -4.58 13.98 -21.25
N GLY A 95 -4.47 12.70 -20.87
CA GLY A 95 -5.02 12.18 -19.62
C GLY A 95 -4.41 12.84 -18.39
N VAL A 96 -3.09 13.01 -18.35
CA VAL A 96 -2.39 13.72 -17.26
C VAL A 96 -2.83 15.18 -17.18
N ALA A 97 -2.96 15.87 -18.31
CA ALA A 97 -3.43 17.26 -18.32
C ALA A 97 -4.87 17.37 -17.80
N GLN A 98 -5.77 16.49 -18.24
CA GLN A 98 -7.15 16.44 -17.74
C GLN A 98 -7.20 16.15 -16.23
N MET A 99 -6.38 15.23 -15.74
CA MET A 99 -6.29 14.96 -14.30
C MET A 99 -5.71 16.16 -13.53
N GLN A 100 -4.72 16.86 -14.06
CA GLN A 100 -4.21 18.08 -13.43
C GLN A 100 -5.30 19.17 -13.36
N ASP A 101 -6.09 19.35 -14.43
CA ASP A 101 -7.22 20.28 -14.47
C ASP A 101 -8.32 19.89 -13.47
N GLU A 102 -8.54 18.58 -13.26
CA GLU A 102 -9.43 18.05 -12.23
C GLU A 102 -8.87 18.18 -10.79
N GLY A 103 -7.66 18.71 -10.62
CA GLY A 103 -7.03 18.97 -9.33
C GLY A 103 -6.27 17.78 -8.74
N PHE A 104 -5.82 16.83 -9.56
CA PHE A 104 -4.90 15.78 -9.11
C PHE A 104 -3.47 16.31 -9.01
N ALA A 105 -2.77 15.94 -7.93
CA ALA A 105 -1.32 16.07 -7.81
C ALA A 105 -0.67 14.69 -7.96
N PHE A 106 0.53 14.67 -8.52
CA PHE A 106 1.34 13.46 -8.67
C PHE A 106 2.65 13.64 -7.92
N ASP A 107 3.12 12.58 -7.23
CA ASP A 107 4.39 12.57 -6.50
C ASP A 107 5.60 12.53 -7.46
N LYS A 108 5.42 11.89 -8.63
CA LYS A 108 6.44 11.79 -9.69
C LYS A 108 6.19 12.81 -10.80
N ASP A 109 7.26 13.30 -11.43
CA ASP A 109 7.16 14.12 -12.63
C ASP A 109 6.82 13.25 -13.86
N ILE A 110 5.52 12.99 -14.04
CA ILE A 110 4.99 12.21 -15.15
C ILE A 110 5.27 12.90 -16.48
N LEU A 111 5.24 14.24 -16.54
CA LEU A 111 5.53 15.00 -17.77
C LEU A 111 7.00 14.88 -18.18
N GLY A 112 7.92 14.88 -17.22
CA GLY A 112 9.33 14.56 -17.43
C GLY A 112 9.52 13.15 -17.99
N GLN A 113 8.91 12.15 -17.34
CA GLN A 113 8.97 10.75 -17.80
C GLN A 113 8.42 10.57 -19.22
N LEU A 114 7.33 11.26 -19.57
CA LEU A 114 6.76 11.23 -20.93
C LEU A 114 7.65 11.93 -21.98
N LYS A 115 8.57 12.81 -21.58
CA LYS A 115 9.61 13.35 -22.47
C LYS A 115 10.75 12.37 -22.62
N ASP A 116 11.23 11.80 -21.52
CA ASP A 116 12.30 10.80 -21.52
C ASP A 116 11.91 9.56 -22.34
N LEU A 117 10.65 9.12 -22.27
CA LEU A 117 10.12 8.03 -23.09
C LEU A 117 10.10 8.39 -24.59
N ALA A 118 9.78 9.63 -24.93
CA ALA A 118 9.84 10.08 -26.33
C ALA A 118 11.29 10.10 -26.85
N GLU A 119 12.26 10.47 -26.00
CA GLU A 119 13.69 10.37 -26.32
C GLU A 119 14.14 8.91 -26.46
N GLN A 120 13.68 8.01 -25.60
CA GLN A 120 13.96 6.57 -25.70
C GLN A 120 13.37 5.96 -26.99
N CYS A 121 12.18 6.39 -27.42
CA CYS A 121 11.62 6.00 -28.71
C CYS A 121 12.50 6.46 -29.89
N ASN A 122 13.06 7.67 -29.82
CA ASN A 122 13.99 8.16 -30.84
C ASN A 122 15.30 7.34 -30.85
N LEU A 123 15.85 7.05 -29.67
CA LEU A 123 17.04 6.22 -29.53
C LEU A 123 16.81 4.78 -30.03
N ASN A 124 15.60 4.24 -29.81
CA ASN A 124 15.24 2.92 -30.34
C ASN A 124 15.14 2.92 -31.88
N ASN A 125 14.63 4.00 -32.47
CA ASN A 125 14.66 4.19 -33.92
C ASN A 125 16.10 4.25 -34.47
N GLU A 126 17.04 4.86 -33.75
CA GLU A 126 18.46 4.84 -34.12
C GLU A 126 19.06 3.42 -34.01
N ASN A 127 18.73 2.66 -32.96
CA ASN A 127 19.15 1.26 -32.83
C ASN A 127 18.62 0.39 -33.98
N LEU A 128 17.36 0.61 -34.39
CA LEU A 128 16.78 -0.06 -35.55
C LEU A 128 17.51 0.33 -36.84
N LYS A 129 17.80 1.62 -37.05
CA LYS A 129 18.61 2.09 -38.19
C LYS A 129 20.00 1.46 -38.19
N GLU A 130 20.57 1.23 -37.02
CA GLU A 130 21.86 0.59 -36.88
C GLU A 130 21.83 -0.95 -36.99
N LEU A 131 20.65 -1.56 -37.10
CA LEU A 131 20.43 -3.02 -37.13
C LEU A 131 20.89 -3.71 -35.82
N ARG A 132 20.76 -3.02 -34.69
CA ARG A 132 21.01 -3.57 -33.35
C ARG A 132 19.72 -4.15 -32.76
N VAL A 133 19.23 -5.23 -33.35
CA VAL A 133 17.89 -5.80 -33.07
C VAL A 133 17.74 -6.25 -31.61
N ASP A 134 18.76 -6.87 -31.02
CA ASP A 134 18.72 -7.30 -29.62
C ASP A 134 18.55 -6.11 -28.65
N ASN A 135 19.32 -5.04 -28.84
CA ASN A 135 19.19 -3.83 -28.04
C ASN A 135 17.85 -3.15 -28.27
N ALA A 136 17.38 -3.15 -29.52
CA ALA A 136 16.11 -2.53 -29.87
C ALA A 136 14.93 -3.24 -29.21
N LYS A 137 15.00 -4.58 -29.11
CA LYS A 137 14.00 -5.39 -28.43
C LYS A 137 13.96 -5.13 -26.93
N VAL A 138 15.12 -5.10 -26.27
CA VAL A 138 15.20 -4.81 -24.83
C VAL A 138 14.66 -3.41 -24.53
N LEU A 139 15.00 -2.43 -25.36
CA LEU A 139 14.51 -1.06 -25.20
C LEU A 139 13.01 -0.93 -25.50
N ASP A 140 12.47 -1.68 -26.46
CA ASP A 140 11.02 -1.74 -26.75
C ASP A 140 10.24 -2.26 -25.54
N GLU A 141 10.71 -3.36 -24.94
CA GLU A 141 10.13 -3.94 -23.72
C GLU A 141 10.22 -2.98 -22.53
N ASP A 142 11.35 -2.30 -22.34
CA ASP A 142 11.54 -1.30 -21.27
C ASP A 142 10.61 -0.08 -21.44
N ILE A 143 10.45 0.43 -22.68
CA ILE A 143 9.50 1.50 -22.99
C ILE A 143 8.08 1.06 -22.67
N ALA A 144 7.67 -0.14 -23.09
CA ALA A 144 6.34 -0.68 -22.81
C ALA A 144 6.08 -0.78 -21.30
N ASN A 145 7.01 -1.38 -20.54
CA ASN A 145 6.88 -1.51 -19.09
C ASN A 145 6.77 -0.15 -18.37
N LYS A 146 7.52 0.87 -18.82
CA LYS A 146 7.43 2.22 -18.26
C LYS A 146 6.10 2.89 -18.59
N ILE A 147 5.58 2.71 -19.79
CA ILE A 147 4.25 3.19 -20.18
C ILE A 147 3.18 2.53 -19.29
N ASP A 148 3.24 1.22 -19.11
CA ASP A 148 2.32 0.47 -18.26
C ASP A 148 2.37 0.96 -16.80
N ALA A 149 3.58 1.20 -16.26
CA ALA A 149 3.74 1.74 -14.91
C ALA A 149 3.13 3.14 -14.73
N ILE A 150 3.16 3.98 -15.77
CA ILE A 150 2.47 5.28 -15.76
C ILE A 150 0.96 5.06 -15.73
N TYR A 151 0.42 4.18 -16.56
CA TYR A 151 -1.00 3.84 -16.55
C TYR A 151 -1.46 3.31 -15.18
N GLU A 152 -0.70 2.40 -14.57
CA GLU A 152 -0.98 1.89 -13.23
C GLU A 152 -1.06 3.03 -12.20
N THR A 153 -0.09 3.94 -12.22
CA THR A 153 -0.07 5.11 -11.31
C THR A 153 -1.33 5.98 -11.50
N LEU A 154 -1.73 6.24 -12.76
CA LEU A 154 -2.94 7.02 -13.06
C LEU A 154 -4.21 6.30 -12.62
N GLU A 155 -4.29 4.98 -12.83
CA GLU A 155 -5.43 4.17 -12.43
C GLU A 155 -5.56 4.10 -10.91
N GLU A 156 -4.45 3.96 -10.18
CA GLU A 156 -4.41 4.02 -8.72
C GLU A 156 -4.93 5.35 -8.18
N GLU A 157 -4.49 6.48 -8.74
CA GLU A 157 -4.99 7.80 -8.34
C GLU A 157 -6.48 7.96 -8.63
N TYR A 158 -6.95 7.47 -9.79
CA TYR A 158 -8.37 7.52 -10.14
C TYR A 158 -9.22 6.67 -9.18
N LYS A 159 -8.78 5.43 -8.89
CA LYS A 159 -9.42 4.55 -7.90
C LYS A 159 -9.42 5.20 -6.51
N ALA A 160 -8.32 5.82 -6.10
CA ALA A 160 -8.19 6.52 -4.84
C ALA A 160 -9.18 7.68 -4.73
N LYS A 161 -9.36 8.49 -5.79
CA LYS A 161 -10.38 9.55 -5.83
C LYS A 161 -11.79 8.99 -5.61
N ILE A 162 -12.16 7.92 -6.31
CA ILE A 162 -13.48 7.28 -6.13
C ILE A 162 -13.65 6.76 -4.71
N PHE A 163 -12.61 6.14 -4.15
CA PHE A 163 -12.62 5.64 -2.78
C PHE A 163 -12.83 6.78 -1.77
N VAL A 164 -12.05 7.85 -1.88
CA VAL A 164 -12.15 9.04 -1.02
C VAL A 164 -13.54 9.65 -1.13
N GLN A 165 -14.06 9.88 -2.34
CA GLN A 165 -15.40 10.45 -2.53
C GLN A 165 -16.51 9.60 -1.89
N LYS A 166 -16.42 8.27 -1.97
CA LYS A 166 -17.40 7.37 -1.35
C LYS A 166 -17.27 7.34 0.18
N LYS A 167 -16.05 7.33 0.70
CA LYS A 167 -15.78 7.11 2.13
C LYS A 167 -15.78 8.37 2.96
N ILE A 168 -15.53 9.54 2.37
CA ILE A 168 -15.38 10.80 3.11
C ILE A 168 -16.62 11.15 3.93
N SER A 169 -17.82 10.92 3.39
CA SER A 169 -19.08 11.18 4.11
C SER A 169 -19.26 10.22 5.29
N THR A 170 -18.97 8.94 5.10
CA THR A 170 -19.03 7.94 6.17
C THR A 170 -17.98 8.22 7.24
N PHE A 171 -16.77 8.60 6.84
CA PHE A 171 -15.67 8.96 7.73
C PHE A 171 -16.02 10.18 8.59
N GLY A 172 -16.59 11.23 7.99
CA GLY A 172 -17.06 12.40 8.74
C GLY A 172 -18.11 12.05 9.80
N LYS A 173 -19.09 11.20 9.46
CA LYS A 173 -20.10 10.70 10.42
C LYS A 173 -19.47 9.86 11.54
N PHE A 174 -18.45 9.07 11.21
CA PHE A 174 -17.76 8.23 12.17
C PHE A 174 -16.99 9.06 13.20
N ILE A 175 -16.28 10.11 12.74
CA ILE A 175 -15.62 11.07 13.63
C ILE A 175 -16.64 11.74 14.55
N GLU A 176 -17.78 12.22 14.02
CA GLU A 176 -18.82 12.85 14.84
C GLU A 176 -19.41 11.90 15.88
N HIS A 177 -19.58 10.61 15.54
CA HIS A 177 -20.01 9.60 16.49
C HIS A 177 -18.99 9.42 17.62
N ALA A 178 -17.72 9.20 17.26
CA ALA A 178 -16.63 9.02 18.22
C ALA A 178 -16.44 10.26 19.13
N GLU A 179 -16.60 11.49 18.61
CA GLU A 179 -16.56 12.73 19.39
C GLU A 179 -17.68 12.79 20.43
N LYS A 180 -18.88 12.37 20.04
CA LYS A 180 -20.02 12.34 20.96
C LYS A 180 -19.80 11.30 22.06
N GLN A 181 -19.29 10.12 21.72
CA GLN A 181 -18.99 9.08 22.71
C GLN A 181 -17.88 9.52 23.67
N GLU A 182 -16.81 10.12 23.15
CA GLU A 182 -15.71 10.63 23.96
C GLU A 182 -16.20 11.70 24.96
N LYS A 183 -17.01 12.64 24.49
CA LYS A 183 -17.59 13.67 25.35
C LYS A 183 -18.45 13.08 26.47
N ASN A 184 -19.25 12.06 26.17
CA ASN A 184 -20.06 11.39 27.17
C ASN A 184 -19.18 10.65 28.18
N LEU A 185 -18.18 9.90 27.71
CA LEU A 185 -17.23 9.17 28.55
C LEU A 185 -16.52 10.11 29.53
N LEU A 186 -16.02 11.26 29.06
CA LEU A 186 -15.37 12.24 29.93
C LEU A 186 -16.32 12.82 30.99
N LEU A 187 -17.58 13.06 30.64
CA LEU A 187 -18.59 13.53 31.61
C LEU A 187 -18.92 12.46 32.65
N ASP A 188 -19.02 11.19 32.23
CA ASP A 188 -19.29 10.08 33.13
C ASP A 188 -18.10 9.84 34.07
N LEU A 189 -16.87 9.87 33.54
CA LEU A 189 -15.65 9.78 34.35
C LEU A 189 -15.53 10.93 35.35
N ASP A 190 -15.86 12.17 34.98
CA ASP A 190 -15.82 13.32 35.89
C ASP A 190 -16.84 13.16 37.04
N ARG A 191 -18.03 12.62 36.75
CA ARG A 191 -19.02 12.28 37.77
C ARG A 191 -18.53 11.17 38.70
N LEU A 192 -17.94 10.13 38.14
CA LEU A 192 -17.44 8.98 38.92
C LEU A 192 -16.26 9.38 39.80
N LYS A 193 -15.38 10.26 39.33
CA LYS A 193 -14.27 10.80 40.12
C LYS A 193 -14.72 11.45 41.43
N GLN A 194 -15.95 11.95 41.52
CA GLN A 194 -16.47 12.55 42.76
C GLN A 194 -16.71 11.51 43.85
N ASN A 195 -17.04 10.27 43.47
CA ASN A 195 -17.43 9.20 44.40
C ASN A 195 -16.41 8.04 44.45
N TYR A 196 -15.55 7.90 43.44
CA TYR A 196 -14.61 6.79 43.30
C TYR A 196 -13.17 7.29 43.16
N THR A 197 -12.22 6.52 43.70
CA THR A 197 -10.79 6.71 43.45
C THR A 197 -10.38 5.92 42.21
N LEU A 198 -10.19 6.63 41.10
CA LEU A 198 -9.77 6.05 39.83
C LEU A 198 -8.23 5.86 39.86
N ASN A 199 -7.78 4.60 39.88
CA ASN A 199 -6.39 4.22 40.13
C ASN A 199 -5.68 3.64 38.88
N HIS A 200 -6.36 3.50 37.74
CA HIS A 200 -5.77 2.91 36.52
C HIS A 200 -5.61 3.93 35.39
N ASP A 201 -5.36 5.19 35.73
CA ASP A 201 -5.13 6.28 34.79
C ASP A 201 -6.26 6.41 33.73
N GLU A 202 -7.50 6.07 34.12
CA GLU A 202 -8.65 6.05 33.22
C GLU A 202 -8.92 7.44 32.63
N ILE A 203 -8.69 8.49 33.44
CA ILE A 203 -8.83 9.89 33.04
C ILE A 203 -7.75 10.31 32.04
N GLU A 204 -6.48 9.96 32.30
CA GLU A 204 -5.37 10.32 31.42
C GLU A 204 -5.50 9.59 30.08
N SER A 205 -5.90 8.31 30.12
CA SER A 205 -6.19 7.51 28.94
C SER A 205 -7.30 8.12 28.10
N ALA A 206 -8.43 8.52 28.71
CA ALA A 206 -9.53 9.19 28.02
C ALA A 206 -9.07 10.53 27.40
N GLN A 207 -8.33 11.36 28.14
CA GLN A 207 -7.77 12.61 27.60
C GLN A 207 -6.85 12.37 26.39
N GLY A 208 -6.01 11.34 26.43
CA GLY A 208 -5.15 10.94 25.31
C GLY A 208 -5.96 10.48 24.07
N LEU A 209 -7.10 9.82 24.27
CA LEU A 209 -8.02 9.47 23.18
C LEU A 209 -8.66 10.72 22.58
N ALA A 210 -9.12 11.65 23.42
CA ALA A 210 -9.69 12.93 22.98
C ALA A 210 -8.70 13.77 22.15
N ASP A 211 -7.43 13.82 22.55
CA ASP A 211 -6.39 14.54 21.80
C ASP A 211 -6.11 13.91 20.44
N ARG A 212 -6.04 12.57 20.38
CA ARG A 212 -5.91 11.85 19.11
C ARG A 212 -7.09 12.12 18.18
N LEU A 213 -8.31 12.08 18.72
CA LEU A 213 -9.52 12.35 17.97
C LEU A 213 -9.56 13.78 17.42
N LYS A 214 -9.15 14.76 18.23
CA LYS A 214 -9.00 16.16 17.82
C LYS A 214 -8.00 16.33 16.69
N GLY A 215 -6.89 15.58 16.72
CA GLY A 215 -5.93 15.52 15.62
C GLY A 215 -6.56 15.04 14.31
N ILE A 216 -7.29 13.92 14.36
CA ILE A 216 -8.02 13.37 13.21
C ILE A 216 -9.07 14.36 12.68
N ARG A 217 -9.86 14.97 13.57
CA ARG A 217 -10.87 15.99 13.20
C ARG A 217 -10.24 17.21 12.56
N SER A 218 -9.13 17.71 13.10
CA SER A 218 -8.42 18.87 12.56
C SER A 218 -7.92 18.58 11.15
N TRP A 219 -7.33 17.41 10.93
CA TRP A 219 -6.88 16.98 9.62
C TRP A 219 -8.06 16.85 8.64
N TYR A 220 -9.17 16.21 9.04
CA TYR A 220 -10.36 16.09 8.20
C TYR A 220 -10.93 17.47 7.79
N ASN A 221 -11.03 18.41 8.73
CA ASN A 221 -11.50 19.76 8.43
C ASN A 221 -10.57 20.51 7.49
N GLN A 222 -9.25 20.32 7.64
CA GLN A 222 -8.27 20.89 6.74
C GLN A 222 -8.39 20.28 5.34
N PHE A 223 -8.52 18.96 5.24
CA PHE A 223 -8.73 18.26 3.98
C PHE A 223 -9.99 18.76 3.25
N ILE A 224 -11.13 18.89 3.94
CA ILE A 224 -12.37 19.42 3.35
C ILE A 224 -12.20 20.86 2.85
N LYS A 225 -11.41 21.70 3.54
CA LYS A 225 -11.10 23.06 3.09
C LYS A 225 -10.17 23.09 1.88
N ASP A 226 -9.16 22.23 1.87
CA ASP A 226 -8.20 22.13 0.77
C ASP A 226 -8.86 21.48 -0.48
N THR A 227 -9.90 20.67 -0.29
CA THR A 227 -10.71 20.06 -1.36
C THR A 227 -11.37 21.15 -2.21
N GLY A 228 -10.80 21.38 -3.40
CA GLY A 228 -11.27 22.37 -4.39
C GLY A 228 -10.38 23.61 -4.53
N THR A 229 -9.35 23.78 -3.70
CA THR A 229 -8.43 24.94 -3.79
C THR A 229 -7.03 24.55 -4.24
N LYS A 230 -6.57 23.33 -3.91
CA LYS A 230 -5.23 22.84 -4.23
C LYS A 230 -5.29 21.53 -5.01
N ALA A 231 -4.22 21.24 -5.74
CA ALA A 231 -4.00 19.92 -6.30
C ALA A 231 -3.71 18.93 -5.16
N ILE A 232 -4.34 17.76 -5.22
CA ILE A 232 -4.37 16.78 -4.14
C ILE A 232 -3.87 15.42 -4.65
N LEU A 233 -2.98 14.79 -3.87
CA LEU A 233 -2.53 13.42 -4.09
C LEU A 233 -3.52 12.46 -3.42
N TYR A 234 -4.40 11.84 -4.21
CA TYR A 234 -5.53 11.07 -3.67
C TYR A 234 -5.09 9.74 -3.07
N SER A 235 -4.07 9.09 -3.61
CA SER A 235 -3.49 7.85 -3.05
C SER A 235 -3.09 7.99 -1.58
N SER A 236 -2.31 9.03 -1.26
CA SER A 236 -1.86 9.32 0.11
C SER A 236 -3.03 9.58 1.05
N ILE A 237 -4.07 10.28 0.57
CA ILE A 237 -5.27 10.54 1.38
C ILE A 237 -6.12 9.30 1.59
N ALA A 238 -6.27 8.46 0.57
CA ALA A 238 -6.97 7.18 0.71
C ALA A 238 -6.31 6.33 1.81
N GLN A 239 -4.98 6.20 1.75
CA GLN A 239 -4.20 5.51 2.77
C GLN A 239 -4.37 6.15 4.15
N ARG A 240 -4.34 7.49 4.24
CA ARG A 240 -4.54 8.19 5.50
C ARG A 240 -5.93 7.97 6.08
N ILE A 241 -6.98 8.01 5.26
CA ILE A 241 -8.36 7.71 5.68
C ILE A 241 -8.46 6.28 6.22
N GLU A 242 -7.83 5.30 5.57
CA GLU A 242 -7.83 3.92 6.06
C GLU A 242 -7.15 3.79 7.42
N ILE A 243 -5.97 4.41 7.60
CA ILE A 243 -5.25 4.44 8.87
C ILE A 243 -6.10 5.11 9.96
N ASP A 244 -6.69 6.26 9.67
CA ASP A 244 -7.51 6.99 10.64
C ASP A 244 -8.82 6.24 10.95
N MET A 245 -9.41 5.51 9.99
CA MET A 245 -10.57 4.64 10.25
C MET A 245 -10.23 3.48 11.20
N GLN A 246 -9.05 2.87 11.04
CA GLN A 246 -8.57 1.86 11.98
C GLN A 246 -8.32 2.48 13.37
N ALA A 247 -7.66 3.64 13.41
CA ALA A 247 -7.43 4.36 14.66
C ALA A 247 -8.73 4.73 15.38
N LEU A 248 -9.77 5.18 14.66
CA LEU A 248 -11.09 5.44 15.23
C LEU A 248 -11.73 4.18 15.81
N THR A 249 -11.62 3.05 15.10
CA THR A 249 -12.13 1.75 15.59
C THR A 249 -11.42 1.33 16.88
N ASP A 250 -10.11 1.56 16.97
CA ASP A 250 -9.34 1.25 18.18
C ASP A 250 -9.66 2.23 19.32
N ILE A 251 -9.93 3.50 19.02
CA ILE A 251 -10.44 4.46 19.99
C ILE A 251 -11.77 3.98 20.57
N GLU A 252 -12.73 3.57 19.73
CA GLU A 252 -14.03 3.06 20.20
C GLU A 252 -13.89 1.81 21.08
N LYS A 253 -12.99 0.88 20.73
CA LYS A 253 -12.72 -0.29 21.57
C LYS A 253 -12.19 0.12 22.94
N LYS A 254 -11.21 1.03 22.99
CA LYS A 254 -10.65 1.53 24.24
C LYS A 254 -11.66 2.30 25.08
N GLN A 255 -12.49 3.14 24.43
CA GLN A 255 -13.61 3.82 25.10
C GLN A 255 -14.57 2.81 25.74
N LYS A 256 -14.88 1.73 25.02
CA LYS A 256 -15.70 0.65 25.55
C LYS A 256 -15.04 -0.08 26.72
N GLU A 257 -13.75 -0.38 26.63
CA GLU A 257 -12.99 -1.01 27.73
C GLU A 257 -13.00 -0.15 29.00
N ILE A 258 -12.79 1.16 28.87
CA ILE A 258 -12.86 2.10 30.00
C ILE A 258 -14.29 2.13 30.57
N ASN A 259 -15.30 2.19 29.71
CA ASN A 259 -16.69 2.19 30.16
C ASN A 259 -17.09 0.87 30.86
N ASP A 260 -16.60 -0.27 30.37
CA ASP A 260 -16.83 -1.57 30.97
C ASP A 260 -16.10 -1.71 32.33
N SER A 261 -14.88 -1.17 32.48
CA SER A 261 -14.15 -1.16 33.76
C SER A 261 -14.85 -0.26 34.78
N VAL A 262 -15.32 0.91 34.34
CA VAL A 262 -16.12 1.81 35.15
C VAL A 262 -17.42 1.14 35.62
N ALA A 263 -18.09 0.41 34.73
CA ALA A 263 -19.31 -0.30 35.07
C ALA A 263 -19.07 -1.44 36.08
N SER A 264 -17.87 -2.05 36.09
CA SER A 264 -17.53 -3.09 37.07
C SER A 264 -17.35 -2.53 38.48
N LEU A 265 -16.93 -1.27 38.64
CA LEU A 265 -16.75 -0.63 39.95
C LEU A 265 -18.01 -0.72 40.83
N TRP A 266 -19.19 -0.48 40.25
CA TRP A 266 -20.45 -0.58 41.01
C TRP A 266 -20.74 -2.00 41.49
N LYS A 267 -20.38 -3.01 40.69
CA LYS A 267 -20.54 -4.42 41.05
C LYS A 267 -19.54 -4.81 42.15
N GLU A 268 -18.29 -4.38 42.01
CA GLU A 268 -17.22 -4.60 42.97
C GLU A 268 -17.54 -3.95 44.32
N GLU A 269 -18.07 -2.73 44.31
CA GLU A 269 -18.52 -2.02 45.52
C GLU A 269 -19.62 -2.81 46.24
N ARG A 270 -20.61 -3.32 45.49
CA ARG A 270 -21.70 -4.12 46.08
C ARG A 270 -21.19 -5.45 46.64
N GLU A 271 -20.25 -6.10 45.96
CA GLU A 271 -19.59 -7.31 46.45
C GLU A 271 -18.80 -7.02 47.73
N ALA A 272 -18.05 -5.91 47.77
CA ALA A 272 -17.32 -5.46 48.96
C ALA A 272 -18.26 -5.16 50.14
N GLN A 273 -19.37 -4.43 49.92
CA GLN A 273 -20.38 -4.16 50.95
C GLN A 273 -21.00 -5.46 51.51
N ASN A 274 -21.27 -6.45 50.65
CA ASN A 274 -21.78 -7.74 51.11
C ASN A 274 -20.72 -8.53 51.91
N ALA A 275 -19.45 -8.48 51.48
CA ALA A 275 -18.35 -9.11 52.20
C ALA A 275 -18.16 -8.50 53.60
N VAL A 276 -18.18 -7.17 53.73
CA VAL A 276 -18.11 -6.47 55.02
C VAL A 276 -19.25 -6.89 55.95
N LYS A 277 -20.48 -6.93 55.45
CA LYS A 277 -21.63 -7.41 56.24
C LYS A 277 -21.46 -8.87 56.70
N ASN A 278 -20.90 -9.72 55.84
CA ASN A 278 -20.64 -11.11 56.22
C ASN A 278 -19.54 -11.21 57.29
N PHE A 279 -18.45 -10.44 57.17
CA PHE A 279 -17.39 -10.40 58.17
C PHE A 279 -17.88 -9.89 59.52
N ASP A 280 -18.73 -8.85 59.54
CA ASP A 280 -19.36 -8.36 60.76
C ASP A 280 -20.23 -9.43 61.43
N LEU A 281 -21.05 -10.14 60.65
CA LEU A 281 -21.86 -11.26 61.15
C LEU A 281 -20.99 -12.42 61.67
N GLU A 282 -19.89 -12.74 61.02
CA GLU A 282 -18.96 -13.79 61.45
C GLU A 282 -18.25 -13.43 62.75
N ILE A 283 -17.77 -12.19 62.90
CA ILE A 283 -17.19 -11.69 64.15
C ILE A 283 -18.21 -11.76 65.29
N HIS A 284 -19.44 -11.31 65.05
CA HIS A 284 -20.50 -11.38 66.05
C HIS A 284 -20.89 -12.82 66.43
N LYS A 285 -20.89 -13.76 65.47
CA LYS A 285 -21.09 -15.18 65.75
C LYS A 285 -19.95 -15.74 66.59
N MET A 286 -18.70 -15.50 66.20
CA MET A 286 -17.50 -15.95 66.92
C MET A 286 -17.49 -15.43 68.36
N LYS A 287 -17.78 -14.14 68.56
CA LYS A 287 -17.92 -13.52 69.88
C LYS A 287 -18.97 -14.25 70.74
N ARG A 288 -20.16 -14.50 70.20
CA ARG A 288 -21.25 -15.19 70.90
C ARG A 288 -20.90 -16.65 71.24
N GLU A 289 -20.19 -17.36 70.36
CA GLU A 289 -19.74 -18.73 70.60
C GLU A 289 -18.74 -18.79 71.76
N ILE A 290 -17.80 -17.85 71.81
CA ILE A 290 -16.81 -17.76 72.88
C ILE A 290 -17.46 -17.35 74.20
N GLU A 291 -18.39 -16.39 74.20
CA GLU A 291 -19.15 -16.01 75.41
C GLU A 291 -19.94 -17.18 76.00
N LYS A 292 -20.52 -18.06 75.15
CA LYS A 292 -21.23 -19.27 75.61
C LYS A 292 -20.34 -20.28 76.32
N LEU A 293 -19.03 -20.29 76.05
CA LEU A 293 -18.09 -21.22 76.68
C LEU A 293 -17.76 -20.85 78.14
N ASN A 294 -18.20 -19.67 78.64
CA ASN A 294 -18.02 -19.21 80.03
C ASN A 294 -16.57 -19.38 80.53
N LEU A 295 -15.59 -19.02 79.71
CA LEU A 295 -14.18 -19.17 80.03
C LEU A 295 -13.77 -18.19 81.16
N PRO A 296 -12.93 -18.61 82.13
CA PRO A 296 -12.53 -17.80 83.29
C PRO A 296 -11.64 -16.59 82.96
N GLY A 297 -11.19 -16.47 81.70
CA GLY A 297 -10.42 -15.36 81.15
C GLY A 297 -9.97 -15.68 79.72
N LEU A 298 -9.94 -14.66 78.84
CA LEU A 298 -9.40 -14.78 77.48
C LEU A 298 -7.94 -14.31 77.47
N SER A 299 -7.13 -14.84 76.55
CA SER A 299 -5.75 -14.41 76.37
C SER A 299 -5.68 -12.99 75.81
N ASP A 300 -4.75 -12.16 76.30
CA ASP A 300 -4.57 -10.78 75.83
C ASP A 300 -4.28 -10.73 74.31
N ASP A 301 -3.45 -11.65 73.79
CA ASP A 301 -3.15 -11.78 72.36
C ASP A 301 -4.40 -11.97 71.47
N TYR A 302 -5.40 -12.70 72.00
CA TYR A 302 -6.65 -12.92 71.27
C TYR A 302 -7.51 -11.65 71.24
N LEU A 303 -7.57 -10.92 72.35
CA LEU A 303 -8.31 -9.67 72.45
C LEU A 303 -7.71 -8.61 71.52
N ASP A 304 -6.39 -8.48 71.49
CA ASP A 304 -5.69 -7.52 70.61
C ASP A 304 -5.96 -7.83 69.14
N TYR A 305 -5.92 -9.11 68.73
CA TYR A 305 -6.22 -9.49 67.35
C TYR A 305 -7.70 -9.26 67.02
N PHE A 306 -8.62 -9.60 67.93
CA PHE A 306 -10.05 -9.39 67.75
C PHE A 306 -10.40 -7.90 67.58
N PHE A 307 -9.86 -7.02 68.43
CA PHE A 307 -10.09 -5.58 68.32
C PHE A 307 -9.46 -5.01 67.05
N LYS A 308 -8.25 -5.44 66.68
CA LYS A 308 -7.62 -4.99 65.44
C LYS A 308 -8.46 -5.32 64.20
N VAL A 309 -8.95 -6.55 64.09
CA VAL A 309 -9.79 -6.97 62.95
C VAL A 309 -11.15 -6.26 62.98
N SER A 310 -11.75 -6.08 64.16
CA SER A 310 -13.01 -5.32 64.30
C SER A 310 -12.85 -3.86 63.88
N ASP A 311 -11.78 -3.20 64.32
CA ASP A 311 -11.45 -1.82 63.94
C ASP A 311 -11.20 -1.69 62.44
N GLU A 312 -10.58 -2.70 61.82
CA GLU A 312 -10.30 -2.73 60.38
C GLU A 312 -11.58 -2.92 59.55
N ILE A 313 -12.52 -3.74 60.02
CA ILE A 313 -13.86 -3.87 59.42
C ILE A 313 -14.68 -2.58 59.60
N GLU A 314 -14.64 -1.93 60.77
CA GLU A 314 -15.35 -0.68 61.00
C GLU A 314 -14.78 0.47 60.14
N LYS A 315 -13.46 0.50 59.95
CA LYS A 315 -12.82 1.44 59.01
C LYS A 315 -13.28 1.18 57.58
N LEU A 316 -13.26 -0.09 57.15
CA LEU A 316 -13.69 -0.46 55.79
C LEU A 316 -15.17 -0.13 55.55
N ASP A 317 -16.04 -0.36 56.53
CA ASP A 317 -17.47 0.03 56.46
C ASP A 317 -17.66 1.55 56.39
N LYS A 318 -16.87 2.32 57.14
CA LYS A 318 -16.88 3.79 57.06
C LYS A 318 -16.38 4.32 55.71
N ASP A 319 -15.38 3.67 55.12
CA ASP A 319 -14.83 4.06 53.82
C ASP A 319 -15.78 3.69 52.67
N LEU A 320 -16.55 2.60 52.78
CA LEU A 320 -17.54 2.17 51.78
C LEU A 320 -18.88 2.93 51.85
N ASN A 321 -19.23 3.52 52.99
CA ASN A 321 -20.49 4.26 53.20
C ASN A 321 -20.33 5.79 53.07
N ARG A 322 -19.21 6.25 52.53
CA ARG A 322 -18.83 7.68 52.46
C ARG A 322 -19.24 8.32 51.14
#